data_AF-A0A099PA35-F1
#
_entry.id   AF-A0A099PA35-F1
#
_cell.length_a   1.000
_cell.length_b   1.000
_cell.length_c   1.000
_cell.angle_alpha   90.00
_cell.angle_beta   90.00
_cell.angle_gamma   90.00
#
_symmetry.space_group_name_H-M   'P 1'
#
loop_
_entity.id
_entity.type
_entity.pdbx_description
1 polymer ?
#
loop_
_entity_poly.entity_id
_entity_poly.type
_entity_poly.pdbx_seq_one_letter_code
_entity_poly.pdbx_strand_id
1 'polypeptide(L)'
;MKEKILSLMQEITLMFGGTLVDNLDDDTVLLETGMDSMGFAVLVARLEEETGVDPFSMMEEPVYPRTLKEFVGIYEQYATNDQ
;
A
#
# COMPACT_ATOMS: atom_id res chain seq x y z
N MET A 1 -7.62 -2.48 -7.69
CA MET A 1 -6.24 -2.29 -7.15
C MET A 1 -6.09 -2.82 -5.72
N LYS A 2 -7.14 -2.67 -4.88
CA LYS A 2 -7.17 -3.15 -3.48
C LYS A 2 -6.64 -4.57 -3.27
N GLU A 3 -7.13 -5.54 -4.04
CA GLU A 3 -6.74 -6.96 -3.92
C GLU A 3 -5.23 -7.16 -4.12
N LYS A 4 -4.63 -6.40 -5.05
CA LYS A 4 -3.20 -6.47 -5.35
C LYS A 4 -2.36 -5.93 -4.20
N ILE A 5 -2.78 -4.79 -3.65
CA ILE A 5 -2.14 -4.19 -2.47
C ILE A 5 -2.20 -5.15 -1.29
N LEU A 6 -3.36 -5.76 -1.02
CA LEU A 6 -3.53 -6.75 0.05
C LEU A 6 -2.63 -7.98 -0.15
N SER A 7 -2.57 -8.51 -1.37
CA SER A 7 -1.71 -9.65 -1.71
C SER A 7 -0.24 -9.32 -1.45
N LEU A 8 0.25 -8.18 -1.95
CA LEU A 8 1.63 -7.74 -1.72
C LEU A 8 1.88 -7.48 -0.23
N MET A 9 0.91 -6.92 0.49
CA MET A 9 1.04 -6.68 1.92
C MET A 9 1.25 -7.98 2.69
N GLN A 10 0.49 -9.01 2.37
CA GLN A 10 0.65 -10.34 2.96
C GLN A 10 2.02 -10.93 2.64
N GLU A 11 2.43 -10.92 1.36
CA GLU A 11 3.72 -11.46 0.94
C GLU A 11 4.90 -10.76 1.61
N ILE A 12 4.89 -9.43 1.63
CA ILE A 12 5.96 -8.63 2.23
C ILE A 12 6.01 -8.85 3.75
N THR A 13 4.86 -8.85 4.41
CA THR A 13 4.80 -9.08 5.86
C THR A 13 5.32 -10.46 6.23
N LEU A 14 4.94 -11.50 5.47
CA LEU A 14 5.47 -12.85 5.62
C LEU A 14 6.98 -12.91 5.35
N MET A 15 7.48 -12.18 4.34
CA MET A 15 8.91 -12.10 4.00
C MET A 15 9.74 -11.50 5.14
N PHE A 16 9.23 -10.48 5.82
CA PHE A 16 9.88 -9.86 6.98
C PHE A 16 9.63 -10.62 8.30
N GLY A 17 8.85 -11.71 8.28
CA GLY A 17 8.53 -12.51 9.47
C GLY A 17 7.46 -11.89 10.39
N GLY A 18 6.70 -10.92 9.88
CA GLY A 18 5.53 -10.35 10.56
C GLY A 18 4.28 -11.20 10.37
N THR A 19 3.16 -10.74 10.92
CA THR A 19 1.84 -11.34 10.71
C THR A 19 0.85 -10.22 10.41
N LEU A 20 0.15 -10.34 9.28
CA LEU A 20 -0.90 -9.39 8.91
C LEU A 20 -2.16 -9.66 9.74
N VAL A 21 -2.89 -8.62 10.13
CA VAL A 21 -4.18 -8.78 10.80
C VAL A 21 -5.21 -9.46 9.88
N ASP A 22 -6.03 -10.35 10.45
CA ASP A 22 -6.98 -11.19 9.71
C ASP A 22 -8.16 -10.38 9.11
N ASN A 23 -8.53 -9.27 9.75
CA ASN A 23 -9.63 -8.39 9.32
C ASN A 23 -9.10 -7.02 8.89
N LEU A 24 -8.56 -6.96 7.67
CA LEU A 24 -8.20 -5.69 7.01
C LEU A 24 -9.44 -5.07 6.37
N ASP A 25 -10.06 -4.16 7.10
CA ASP A 25 -11.06 -3.25 6.57
C ASP A 25 -10.43 -1.98 5.99
N ASP A 26 -11.21 -1.25 5.20
CA ASP A 26 -10.89 0.07 4.68
C ASP A 26 -10.47 1.06 5.79
N ASP A 27 -11.13 1.00 6.96
CA ASP A 27 -10.79 1.85 8.11
C ASP A 27 -9.55 1.38 8.90
N THR A 28 -8.96 0.24 8.53
CA THR A 28 -7.80 -0.31 9.24
C THR A 28 -6.60 0.57 9.07
N VAL A 29 -5.98 0.95 10.19
CA VAL A 29 -4.76 1.74 10.20
C VAL A 29 -3.60 0.89 9.71
N LEU A 30 -2.85 1.41 8.74
CA LEU A 30 -1.69 0.79 8.11
C LEU A 30 -0.64 0.33 9.15
N LEU A 31 -0.39 1.16 10.16
CA LEU A 31 0.53 0.86 11.27
C LEU A 31 0.01 -0.23 12.22
N GLU A 32 -1.31 -0.46 12.27
CA GLU A 32 -1.92 -1.49 13.10
C GLU A 32 -2.04 -2.84 12.37
N THR A 33 -1.75 -2.89 11.06
CA THR A 33 -1.82 -4.11 10.26
C THR A 33 -0.76 -5.15 10.61
N GLY A 34 0.25 -4.78 11.39
CA GLY A 34 1.45 -5.58 11.63
C GLY A 34 2.53 -5.37 10.56
N MET A 35 2.30 -4.47 9.60
CA MET A 35 3.31 -4.06 8.62
C MET A 35 4.17 -2.92 9.16
N ASP A 36 5.48 -3.18 9.27
CA ASP A 36 6.47 -2.17 9.63
C ASP A 36 6.74 -1.16 8.49
N SER A 37 7.38 -0.04 8.84
CA SER A 37 7.79 0.99 7.89
C SER A 37 8.63 0.48 6.73
N MET A 38 9.43 -0.58 6.92
CA MET A 38 10.18 -1.21 5.83
C MET A 38 9.26 -1.99 4.88
N GLY A 39 8.24 -2.66 5.41
CA GLY A 39 7.24 -3.34 4.58
C GLY A 39 6.50 -2.36 3.67
N PHE A 40 6.18 -1.17 4.19
CA PHE A 40 5.62 -0.08 3.38
C PHE A 40 6.53 0.39 2.26
N ALA A 41 7.81 0.62 2.55
CA ALA A 41 8.76 1.05 1.52
C ALA A 41 8.87 0.02 0.38
N VAL A 42 8.89 -1.28 0.72
CA VAL A 42 8.89 -2.36 -0.28
C VAL A 42 7.56 -2.40 -1.03
N LEU A 43 6.43 -2.23 -0.36
CA LEU A 43 5.10 -2.22 -0.98
C LEU A 43 4.98 -1.11 -2.02
N VAL A 44 5.39 0.11 -1.67
CA VAL A 44 5.39 1.27 -2.57
C VAL A 44 6.29 1.00 -3.79
N ALA A 45 7.52 0.53 -3.57
CA ALA A 45 8.44 0.19 -4.65
C ALA A 45 7.87 -0.89 -5.59
N ARG A 46 7.25 -1.94 -5.05
CA ARG A 46 6.61 -3.01 -5.85
C ARG A 46 5.45 -2.47 -6.67
N LEU A 47 4.63 -1.60 -6.10
CA LEU A 47 3.52 -0.99 -6.81
C LEU A 47 4.02 -0.04 -7.91
N GLU A 48 5.09 0.71 -7.66
CA GLU A 48 5.77 1.53 -8.68
C GLU A 48 6.30 0.67 -9.83
N GLU A 49 6.99 -0.45 -9.54
CA GLU A 49 7.48 -1.36 -10.59
C GLU A 49 6.34 -1.95 -11.44
N GLU A 50 5.20 -2.27 -10.82
CA GLU A 50 4.07 -2.92 -11.48
C GLU A 50 3.16 -1.93 -12.24
N THR A 51 2.99 -0.72 -11.73
CA THR A 51 2.10 0.30 -12.33
C THR A 51 2.86 1.35 -13.12
N GLY A 52 4.18 1.45 -12.93
CA GLY A 52 5.02 2.51 -13.46
C GLY A 52 4.80 3.88 -12.80
N VAL A 53 3.98 3.95 -11.75
CA VAL A 53 3.55 5.21 -11.13
C VAL A 53 3.76 5.16 -9.62
N ASP A 54 4.52 6.13 -9.11
CA ASP A 54 4.61 6.40 -7.68
C ASP A 54 3.78 7.63 -7.31
N PRO A 55 2.58 7.46 -6.75
CA PRO A 55 1.74 8.59 -6.38
C PRO A 55 2.40 9.47 -5.31
N PHE A 56 3.24 8.90 -4.45
CA PHE A 56 3.94 9.65 -3.40
C PHE A 56 4.95 10.66 -3.94
N SER A 57 5.67 10.31 -5.01
CA SER A 57 6.59 11.20 -5.71
C SER A 57 5.89 12.20 -6.63
N MET A 58 4.67 11.90 -7.09
CA MET A 58 3.87 12.81 -7.90
C MET A 58 3.12 13.88 -7.09
N MET A 59 2.94 13.67 -5.79
CA MET A 59 2.32 14.65 -4.90
C MET A 59 3.33 15.75 -4.51
N GLU A 60 2.97 17.02 -4.69
CA GLU A 60 3.79 18.17 -4.20
C GLU A 60 3.98 18.14 -2.68
N GLU A 61 2.98 17.66 -1.96
CA GLU A 61 3.05 17.37 -0.53
C GLU A 61 2.77 15.87 -0.32
N PRO A 62 3.76 15.07 0.11
CA PRO A 62 3.57 13.63 0.26
C PRO A 62 2.56 13.35 1.38
N VAL A 63 1.34 12.98 0.98
CA VAL A 63 0.30 12.54 1.91
C VAL A 63 0.57 11.08 2.23
N TYR A 64 1.01 10.81 3.46
CA TYR A 64 1.08 9.45 3.97
C TYR A 64 -0.30 9.01 4.45
N PRO A 65 -0.98 8.09 3.73
CA PRO A 65 -2.27 7.59 4.13
C PRO A 65 -2.15 6.91 5.50
N ARG A 66 -3.17 7.08 6.33
CA ARG A 66 -3.20 6.43 7.65
C ARG A 66 -3.90 5.09 7.59
N THR A 67 -4.91 5.00 6.73
CA THR A 67 -5.77 3.81 6.60
C THR A 67 -5.55 3.11 5.27
N LEU A 68 -5.94 1.84 5.21
CA LEU A 68 -5.93 1.05 3.98
C LEU A 68 -6.74 1.73 2.88
N LYS A 69 -7.91 2.29 3.22
CA LYS A 69 -8.77 3.01 2.27
C LYS A 69 -8.05 4.16 1.58
N GLU A 70 -7.35 4.99 2.36
CA GLU A 70 -6.62 6.13 1.80
C GLU A 70 -5.49 5.66 0.89
N PHE A 71 -4.72 4.65 1.32
CA PHE A 71 -3.62 4.11 0.54
C PHE A 71 -4.09 3.50 -0.79
N VAL A 72 -5.13 2.68 -0.74
CA VAL A 72 -5.75 2.08 -1.92
C VAL A 72 -6.33 3.17 -2.82
N GLY A 73 -7.05 4.14 -2.26
CA GLY A 73 -7.67 5.22 -3.02
C GLY A 73 -6.66 6.08 -3.77
N ILE A 74 -5.49 6.34 -3.17
CA ILE A 74 -4.37 7.02 -3.83
C ILE A 74 -3.92 6.18 -5.03
N TYR A 75 -3.55 4.93 -4.84
CA TYR A 75 -3.11 4.10 -5.97
C TYR A 75 -4.20 3.89 -7.02
N GLU A 76 -5.47 3.77 -6.65
CA GLU A 76 -6.57 3.68 -7.61
C GLU A 76 -6.70 4.93 -8.45
N GLN A 77 -6.54 6.12 -7.87
CA GLN A 77 -6.61 7.37 -8.61
C GLN A 77 -5.45 7.55 -9.60
N TYR A 78 -4.23 7.14 -9.21
CA TYR A 78 -3.03 7.38 -10.02
C TYR A 78 -2.71 6.23 -10.98
N ALA A 79 -2.91 4.97 -10.57
CA ALA A 79 -2.59 3.79 -11.39
C ALA A 79 -3.73 3.37 -12.34
N THR A 80 -4.98 3.78 -12.10
CA THR A 80 -6.12 3.49 -13.02
C THR A 80 -6.19 4.47 -14.20
N ASN A 81 -5.29 5.46 -14.28
CA ASN A 81 -5.31 6.46 -15.36
C ASN A 81 -4.75 5.95 -16.71
N ASP A 82 -4.51 4.65 -16.86
CA ASP A 82 -4.25 4.01 -18.17
C ASP A 82 -5.60 3.78 -18.88
N GLN A 83 -6.11 4.84 -19.53
CA GLN A 83 -7.17 4.77 -20.55
C GLN A 83 -6.60 5.05 -21.94
#